data_AF-A0A671TKT7-F1
#
_entry.id   AF-A0A671TKT7-F1
#
_cell.length_a   1.000
_cell.length_b   1.000
_cell.length_c   1.000
_cell.angle_alpha   90.00
_cell.angle_beta   90.00
_cell.angle_gamma   90.00
#
_symmetry.space_group_name_H-M   'P 1'
#
loop_
_entity.id
_entity.type
_entity.pdbx_description
1 polymer ?
#
loop_
_entity_poly.entity_id
_entity_poly.type
_entity_poly.pdbx_seq_one_letter_code
_entity_poly.pdbx_strand_id
1 'polypeptide(L)' 'MDKPTVADLMSDSDKCYICLSPFEKQAVASVENCQHVFCLECILQCVRSYLNKQVKLYS' A
#
# COMPACT_ATOMS: atom_id res chain seq x y z
N MET A 1 5.91 -20.21 28.20
CA MET A 1 7.09 -19.93 27.36
C MET A 1 6.60 -19.91 25.94
N ASP A 2 5.94 -18.82 25.58
CA ASP A 2 5.39 -18.64 24.25
C ASP A 2 6.54 -18.19 23.35
N LYS A 3 7.11 -19.18 22.66
CA LYS A 3 8.14 -19.01 21.64
C LYS A 3 7.55 -18.06 20.59
N PRO A 4 8.12 -16.86 20.37
CA PRO A 4 7.64 -16.01 19.30
C PRO A 4 7.85 -16.76 17.98
N THR A 5 6.74 -17.11 17.36
CA THR A 5 6.69 -17.72 16.04
C THR A 5 7.30 -16.72 15.08
N VAL A 6 8.29 -17.16 14.29
CA VAL A 6 9.07 -16.36 13.32
C VAL A 6 8.25 -15.67 12.21
N ALA A 7 6.92 -15.70 12.29
CA ALA A 7 5.99 -15.05 11.38
C ALA A 7 5.67 -13.58 11.78
N ASP A 8 5.95 -13.17 13.02
CA ASP A 8 5.69 -11.79 13.51
C ASP A 8 6.80 -10.79 13.20
N LEU A 9 7.85 -11.18 12.45
CA LEU A 9 8.96 -10.31 12.06
C LEU A 9 8.90 -9.84 10.60
N MET A 10 7.84 -10.18 9.85
CA MET A 10 7.54 -9.44 8.62
C MET A 10 7.20 -8.02 9.06
N SER A 11 8.19 -7.11 8.95
CA SER A 11 8.02 -5.70 9.28
C SER A 11 6.73 -5.24 8.63
N ASP A 12 5.91 -4.51 9.37
CA ASP A 12 4.66 -3.92 8.88
C ASP A 12 4.89 -3.09 7.59
N SER A 13 6.14 -2.71 7.34
CA SER A 13 6.67 -2.06 6.14
C SER A 13 6.83 -2.93 4.89
N ASP A 14 6.71 -4.26 4.96
CA ASP A 14 6.88 -5.19 3.83
C ASP A 14 5.57 -5.64 3.17
N LYS A 15 4.45 -5.01 3.56
CA LYS A 15 3.12 -5.28 3.01
C LYS A 15 2.42 -3.97 2.65
N CYS A 16 1.49 -4.06 1.71
CA CYS A 16 0.72 -2.89 1.31
C CYS A 16 -0.27 -2.47 2.41
N TYR A 17 -0.27 -1.20 2.79
CA TYR A 17 -1.25 -0.65 3.73
C TYR A 17 -2.71 -0.62 3.20
N ILE A 18 -2.94 -0.85 1.91
CA ILE A 18 -4.28 -0.88 1.30
C ILE A 18 -4.83 -2.32 1.25
N CYS A 19 -4.07 -3.26 0.69
CA CYS A 19 -4.55 -4.64 0.47
C CYS A 19 -3.92 -5.66 1.41
N LEU A 20 -3.01 -5.23 2.31
CA LEU A 20 -2.29 -6.05 3.29
C LEU A 20 -1.48 -7.22 2.68
N SER A 21 -1.29 -7.22 1.36
CA SER A 21 -0.52 -8.24 0.65
C SER A 21 0.96 -7.92 0.69
N PRO A 22 1.84 -8.93 0.82
CA PRO A 22 3.28 -8.73 0.88
C PRO A 22 3.84 -8.25 -0.46
N PHE A 23 4.92 -7.47 -0.43
CA PHE A 23 5.50 -6.86 -1.64
C PHE A 23 6.38 -7.80 -2.49
N GLU A 24 6.37 -9.10 -2.21
CA GLU A 24 7.40 -10.10 -2.56
C GLU A 24 8.08 -9.94 -3.92
N LYS A 25 7.42 -9.45 -4.98
CA LYS A 25 8.03 -9.15 -6.30
C LYS A 25 7.36 -7.99 -7.06
N GLN A 26 6.64 -7.11 -6.38
CA GLN A 26 5.80 -6.09 -7.04
C GLN A 26 6.45 -4.71 -6.98
N ALA A 27 6.17 -3.88 -7.98
CA ALA A 27 6.57 -2.48 -7.92
C ALA A 27 5.87 -1.81 -6.72
N VAL A 28 6.66 -1.19 -5.87
CA VAL A 28 6.17 -0.45 -4.71
C VAL A 28 6.26 1.04 -4.94
N ALA A 29 5.31 1.77 -4.38
CA ALA A 29 5.31 3.22 -4.36
C ALA A 29 5.45 3.69 -2.91
N SER A 30 6.44 4.54 -2.65
CA SER A 30 6.64 5.22 -1.38
C SER A 30 6.22 6.69 -1.51
N VAL A 31 5.64 7.24 -0.45
CA VAL A 31 5.30 8.68 -0.40
C VAL A 31 6.51 9.45 0.12
N GLU A 32 6.95 10.51 -0.57
CA GLU A 32 8.15 11.27 -0.15
C GLU A 32 8.03 11.93 1.23
N ASN A 33 6.80 12.22 1.67
CA ASN A 33 6.54 12.89 2.96
C ASN A 33 6.17 11.94 4.11
N CYS A 34 5.91 10.66 3.82
CA CYS A 34 5.54 9.68 4.85
C CYS A 34 6.14 8.32 4.47
N GLN A 35 6.75 7.60 5.42
CA GLN A 35 7.38 6.28 5.19
C GLN A 35 6.38 5.13 4.91
N HIS A 36 5.24 5.43 4.30
CA HIS A 36 4.22 4.49 3.90
C HIS A 36 4.49 3.98 2.49
N VAL A 37 4.48 2.65 2.34
CA VAL A 37 4.75 1.95 1.09
C VAL A 37 3.46 1.23 0.65
N PHE A 38 3.15 1.29 -0.64
CA PHE A 38 1.95 0.70 -1.23
C PHE A 38 2.28 -0.10 -2.49
N CYS A 39 1.44 -1.08 -2.85
CA CYS A 39 1.52 -1.68 -4.19
C CYS A 39 1.21 -0.65 -5.25
N LEU A 40 1.93 -0.70 -6.37
CA LEU A 40 1.69 0.17 -7.51
C LEU A 40 0.23 0.08 -7.99
N GLU A 41 -0.36 -1.10 -8.04
CA GLU A 41 -1.77 -1.27 -8.42
C GLU A 41 -2.72 -0.52 -7.48
N CYS A 42 -2.45 -0.60 -6.18
CA CYS A 42 -3.29 -0.06 -5.14
C CYS A 42 -3.25 1.47 -5.13
N ILE A 43 -2.06 2.06 -5.30
CA ILE A 43 -1.93 3.52 -5.41
C ILE A 43 -2.51 4.04 -6.73
N LEU A 44 -2.33 3.31 -7.84
CA LEU A 44 -2.93 3.69 -9.14
C LEU A 44 -4.46 3.67 -9.10
N GLN A 45 -5.05 2.65 -8.48
CA GLN A 45 -6.50 2.59 -8.28
C GLN A 45 -7.00 3.73 -7.39
N CYS A 46 -6.24 4.08 -6.35
CA CYS A 46 -6.53 5.21 -5.48
C CYS A 46 -6.56 6.51 -6.31
N VAL A 47 -5.46 6.83 -7.01
CA VAL A 47 -5.34 8.03 -7.84
C VAL A 47 -6.45 8.08 -8.89
N ARG A 48 -6.73 6.96 -9.57
CA ARG A 48 -7.83 6.85 -10.54
C ARG A 48 -9.17 7.17 -9.88
N SER A 49 -9.42 6.69 -8.67
CA SER A 49 -10.67 6.97 -7.94
C SER A 49 -10.79 8.45 -7.55
N TYR A 50 -9.70 9.09 -7.10
CA TYR A 50 -9.69 10.52 -6.80
C TYR A 50 -9.91 11.39 -8.05
N LEU A 51 -9.26 11.06 -9.16
CA LEU A 51 -9.41 11.82 -10.42
C LEU A 51 -10.82 11.66 -11.02
N ASN A 52 -11.41 10.46 -10.99
CA ASN A 52 -12.78 10.26 -11.47
C ASN A 52 -13.82 11.01 -10.64
N LYS A 53 -13.56 11.25 -9.34
CA LYS A 53 -14.40 12.13 -8.52
C LYS A 53 -14.26 13.60 -8.92
N GLN A 54 -13.06 14.06 -9.26
CA GLN A 54 -12.84 15.45 -9.70
C GLN A 54 -13.49 15.74 -11.06
N VAL A 55 -13.44 14.80 -12.01
CA VAL A 55 -14.08 14.96 -13.33
C VAL A 55 -15.60 15.09 -13.20
N LYS A 56 -16.24 14.36 -12.27
CA LYS A 56 -17.69 14.46 -12.01
C LYS A 56 -18.14 15.74 -11.31
N LEU A 57 -17.22 16.44 -10.62
CA LEU A 57 -17.54 17.70 -9.94
C LEU A 57 -17.43 18.93 -10.86
N TYR A 58 -16.81 18.76 -12.03
CA TYR A 58 -16.64 19.79 -13.05
C TYR A 58 -17.49 19.55 -14.32
N SER A 59 -18.33 18.51 -14.32
CA SER A 59 -19.24 18.15 -15.42
C SER A 59 -20.69 18.48 -15.09
#